data_AF-A0A967S940-F1
#
_entry.id   AF-A0A967S940-F1
#
_cell.length_a   1.000
_cell.length_b   1.000
_cell.length_c   1.000
_cell.angle_alpha   90.00
_cell.angle_beta   90.00
_cell.angle_gamma   90.00
#
_symmetry.space_group_name_H-M   'P 1'
#
loop_
_entity.id
_entity.type
_entity.pdbx_description
1 polymer ?
#
loop_
_entity_poly.entity_id
_entity_poly.type
_entity_poly.pdbx_seq_one_letter_code
_entity_poly.pdbx_strand_id
1 'polypeptide(L)' 'MRTVVTMPGDGIGKVVLPEALRVLDAVGFDAEYVHADIGWEFWVKEGNALPERTVELLAEHKLGLFGAITSKPKD' A
#
# COMPACT_ATOMS: atom_id res chain seq x y z
N MET A 1 -15.98 -8.53 8.64
CA MET A 1 -14.73 -8.78 7.91
C MET A 1 -13.77 -7.65 8.23
N ARG A 2 -12.46 -7.89 8.36
CA ARG A 2 -11.49 -6.79 8.52
C ARG A 2 -11.08 -6.30 7.13
N THR A 3 -10.98 -4.99 6.94
CA THR A 3 -10.46 -4.40 5.70
C THR A 3 -8.99 -4.07 5.89
N VAL A 4 -8.15 -4.51 4.95
CA VAL A 4 -6.71 -4.25 4.89
C VAL A 4 -6.45 -3.28 3.74
N VAL A 5 -5.88 -2.12 4.07
CA VAL A 5 -5.44 -1.15 3.06
C VAL A 5 -4.11 -1.61 2.47
N THR A 6 -4.14 -2.07 1.22
CA THR A 6 -2.96 -2.55 0.49
C THR A 6 -2.27 -1.42 -0.25
N MET A 7 -0.97 -1.30 -0.03
CA MET A 7 -0.13 -0.22 -0.56
C MET A 7 1.17 -0.81 -1.12
N PRO A 8 1.16 -1.34 -2.37
CA PRO A 8 2.34 -1.97 -2.96
C PRO A 8 3.52 -1.01 -3.13
N GLY A 9 3.23 0.27 -3.39
CA GLY A 9 4.22 1.32 -3.64
C GLY A 9 5.04 1.04 -4.89
N ASP A 10 6.36 1.10 -4.78
CA ASP A 10 7.31 1.10 -5.89
C ASP A 10 8.23 -0.12 -5.90
N GLY A 11 8.91 -0.34 -7.03
CA GLY A 11 9.98 -1.32 -7.17
C GLY A 11 9.54 -2.72 -6.73
N ILE A 12 10.33 -3.33 -5.83
CA ILE A 12 10.06 -4.68 -5.33
C ILE A 12 8.73 -4.78 -4.55
N GLY A 13 8.21 -3.68 -4.02
CA GLY A 13 6.92 -3.66 -3.32
C GLY A 13 5.76 -4.16 -4.17
N LYS A 14 5.78 -3.85 -5.48
CA LYS A 14 4.80 -4.34 -6.47
C LYS A 14 4.89 -5.85 -6.73
N VAL A 15 6.02 -6.48 -6.39
CA VAL A 15 6.25 -7.92 -6.58
C VAL A 15 5.98 -8.69 -5.28
N VAL A 16 6.46 -8.19 -4.14
CA VAL A 16 6.37 -8.92 -2.87
C VAL A 16 5.01 -8.82 -2.19
N LEU A 17 4.26 -7.72 -2.39
CA LEU A 17 2.94 -7.57 -1.75
C LEU A 17 1.92 -8.62 -2.25
N PRO A 18 1.77 -8.89 -3.56
CA PRO A 18 0.92 -9.97 -4.04
C PRO A 18 1.28 -11.35 -3.44
N GLU A 19 2.57 -11.62 -3.24
CA GLU A 19 3.02 -12.87 -2.61
C GLU A 19 2.67 -12.94 -1.12
N ALA A 20 2.71 -11.83 -0.40
CA ALA A 20 2.23 -11.76 0.97
C ALA A 20 0.72 -12.07 1.05
N LEU A 21 -0.08 -11.54 0.11
CA LEU A 21 -1.51 -11.85 0.03
C LEU A 21 -1.75 -13.33 -0.25
N ARG A 22 -0.96 -13.95 -1.13
CA ARG A 22 -1.05 -15.39 -1.42
C ARG A 22 -0.77 -16.26 -0.19
N VAL A 23 0.18 -15.86 0.66
CA VAL A 23 0.45 -16.56 1.92
C VAL A 23 -0.70 -16.37 2.92
N LEU A 24 -1.24 -15.15 3.03
CA LEU A 24 -2.38 -14.87 3.90
C LEU A 24 -3.62 -15.69 3.52
N ASP A 25 -3.90 -15.80 2.23
CA ASP A 25 -4.97 -16.66 1.69
C ASP A 25 -4.74 -18.13 2.04
N ALA A 26 -3.51 -18.64 1.82
CA ALA A 26 -3.15 -20.03 2.09
C ALA A 26 -3.29 -20.43 3.58
N VAL A 27 -3.14 -19.48 4.51
CA VAL A 27 -3.34 -19.72 5.96
C VAL A 27 -4.77 -19.46 6.43
N GLY A 28 -5.69 -19.14 5.51
CA GLY A 28 -7.10 -18.90 5.80
C GLY A 28 -7.37 -17.55 6.48
N PHE A 29 -6.53 -16.54 6.23
CA PHE A 29 -6.77 -15.20 6.73
C PHE A 29 -7.86 -14.51 5.91
N ASP A 30 -9.07 -14.45 6.46
CA ASP A 30 -10.23 -13.82 5.83
C ASP A 30 -10.26 -12.30 6.04
N ALA A 31 -10.05 -11.55 4.96
CA ALA A 31 -10.05 -10.09 4.94
C ALA A 31 -10.46 -9.54 3.58
N GLU A 32 -11.04 -8.34 3.59
CA GLU A 32 -11.23 -7.54 2.38
C GLU A 32 -9.98 -6.69 2.13
N TYR A 33 -9.56 -6.59 0.88
CA TYR A 33 -8.39 -5.81 0.51
C TYR A 33 -8.83 -4.60 -0.31
N VAL A 34 -8.49 -3.39 0.16
CA VAL A 34 -8.70 -2.14 -0.56
C VAL A 34 -7.36 -1.59 -1.01
N HIS A 35 -7.24 -1.15 -2.26
CA HIS A 35 -6.00 -0.55 -2.75
C HIS A 35 -5.92 0.92 -2.35
N ALA A 36 -4.73 1.37 -1.94
CA ALA A 36 -4.46 2.78 -1.72
C ALA A 36 -3.18 3.24 -2.44
N ASP A 37 -3.26 4.48 -2.91
CA ASP A 37 -2.24 5.13 -3.72
C ASP A 37 -1.05 5.58 -2.87
N ILE A 38 0.16 5.20 -3.26
CA ILE A 38 1.37 5.61 -2.53
C ILE A 38 2.62 5.51 -3.42
N GLY A 39 3.62 6.34 -3.15
CA GLY A 39 4.96 6.20 -3.72
C GLY A 39 5.34 7.20 -4.81
N TRP A 40 6.39 6.85 -5.55
CA TRP A 40 7.10 7.72 -6.50
C TRP A 40 6.21 8.19 -7.65
N GLU A 41 5.32 7.33 -8.12
CA GLU A 41 4.36 7.70 -9.16
C GLU A 41 3.50 8.91 -8.75
N PHE A 42 3.01 8.93 -7.51
CA PHE A 42 2.19 10.01 -6.98
C PHE A 42 3.03 11.23 -6.59
N TRP A 43 4.28 11.02 -6.16
CA TRP A 43 5.23 12.11 -6.03
C TRP A 43 5.43 12.86 -7.36
N VAL A 44 5.64 12.14 -8.46
CA VAL A 44 5.88 12.74 -9.79
C VAL A 44 4.63 13.42 -10.34
N LYS A 45 3.45 12.79 -10.20
CA LYS A 45 2.20 13.29 -10.79
C LYS A 45 1.53 14.38 -9.95
N GLU A 46 1.61 14.27 -8.63
CA GLU A 46 0.80 15.07 -7.70
C GLU A 46 1.65 15.86 -6.69
N GLY A 47 2.97 15.67 -6.67
CA GLY A 47 3.85 16.32 -5.68
C GLY A 47 3.68 15.79 -4.25
N ASN A 48 2.96 14.69 -4.08
CA ASN A 48 2.71 14.07 -2.78
C ASN A 48 2.83 12.55 -2.87
N ALA A 49 3.81 11.98 -2.16
CA ALA A 49 4.04 10.53 -2.15
C ALA A 49 3.01 9.76 -1.28
N LEU A 50 2.30 10.46 -0.40
CA LEU A 50 1.22 9.92 0.43
C LEU A 50 -0.02 10.82 0.27
N PRO A 51 -0.80 10.64 -0.82
CA PRO A 51 -1.99 11.43 -1.07
C PRO A 51 -3.01 11.37 0.07
N GLU A 52 -3.76 12.46 0.27
CA GLU A 52 -4.74 12.56 1.38
C GLU A 52 -5.77 11.42 1.36
N ARG A 53 -6.23 11.01 0.18
CA ARG A 53 -7.13 9.86 -0.01
C ARG A 53 -6.60 8.55 0.62
N THR A 54 -5.27 8.37 0.65
CA THR A 54 -4.64 7.21 1.30
C THR A 54 -4.60 7.38 2.81
N VAL A 55 -4.38 8.60 3.30
CA VAL A 55 -4.47 8.94 4.72
C VAL A 55 -5.88 8.71 5.24
N GLU A 56 -6.90 9.12 4.48
CA GLU A 56 -8.32 8.90 4.78
C GLU A 56 -8.66 7.40 4.87
N LEU A 57 -8.24 6.58 3.89
CA LEU A 57 -8.44 5.13 3.93
C LEU A 57 -7.76 4.47 5.14
N LEU A 58 -6.53 4.88 5.47
CA LEU A 58 -5.83 4.37 6.66
C LEU A 58 -6.51 4.83 7.95
N ALA A 59 -7.03 6.06 7.98
CA ALA A 59 -7.78 6.58 9.10
C ALA A 59 -9.13 5.86 9.27
N GLU A 60 -9.78 5.42 8.20
CA GLU A 60 -11.02 4.65 8.25
C GLU A 60 -10.77 3.22 8.74
N HIS A 61 -9.86 2.49 8.09
CA HIS A 61 -9.72 1.05 8.29
C HIS A 61 -8.68 0.65 9.34
N LYS A 62 -7.81 1.57 9.76
CA LYS A 62 -6.79 1.41 10.83
C LYS A 62 -5.78 0.26 10.63
N LEU A 63 -5.73 -0.33 9.43
CA LEU A 63 -4.86 -1.46 9.11
C LEU A 63 -4.33 -1.31 7.69
N GLY A 64 -3.00 -1.26 7.56
CA GLY A 64 -2.31 -1.15 6.27
C GLY A 64 -1.31 -2.28 6.07
N LEU A 65 -1.28 -2.83 4.85
CA LEU A 65 -0.21 -3.71 4.36
C LEU A 65 0.60 -2.93 3.32
N PHE A 66 1.83 -2.59 3.69
CA PHE A 66 2.70 -1.71 2.92
C PHE A 66 3.89 -2.49 2.34
N GLY A 67 4.17 -2.30 1.05
CA GLY A 67 5.31 -2.88 0.35
C GLY A 67 6.57 -2.06 0.58
N ALA A 68 6.93 -1.22 -0.40
CA ALA A 68 8.07 -0.31 -0.33
C ALA A 68 7.80 0.91 -1.21
N ILE A 69 8.46 2.04 -0.95
CA ILE A 69 8.42 3.21 -1.84
C ILE A 69 9.82 3.68 -2.18
N THR A 70 9.94 4.38 -3.31
CA THR A 70 11.15 5.10 -3.69
C THR A 70 11.06 6.53 -3.16
N SER A 71 12.03 6.91 -2.32
CA SER A 71 12.16 8.27 -1.81
C SER A 71 13.01 9.13 -2.74
N LYS A 72 12.66 10.41 -2.89
CA LYS A 72 13.54 11.38 -3.54
C LYS A 72 14.87 11.45 -2.76
N PRO A 73 16.04 11.31 -3.42
CA PRO A 73 17.33 11.58 -2.78
C PRO A 73 17.38 13.01 -2.23
N LYS A 74 18.19 13.24 -1.19
CA LYS A 74 18.36 14.57 -0.59
C LYS A 74 19.23 15.51 -1.43
N ASP A 75 19.97 14.96 -2.39
CA ASP A 75 20.99 15.65 -3.18
C ASP A 75 20.61 15.71 -4.68
#